data_AF-A0AAW8NF20-F1
#
_entry.id   AF-A0AAW8NF20-F1
#
_cell.length_a   1.000
_cell.length_b   1.000
_cell.length_c   1.000
_cell.angle_alpha   90.00
_cell.angle_beta   90.00
_cell.angle_gamma   90.00
#
_symmetry.space_group_name_H-M   'P 1'
#
loop_
_entity.id
_entity.type
_entity.pdbx_description
1 polymer ?
#
loop_
_entity_poly.entity_id
_entity_poly.type
_entity_poly.pdbx_seq_one_letter_code
_entity_poly.pdbx_strand_id
1 'polypeptide(L)'
;MLTPRQPLDFSLDEFSKTTAIYATEDPTWAIAYAIRSSSCRRFLNACFYPGAAAGHWAERRIFLSFASTEDGQAPTNAGSVYVLPSKSFTRMPSYTDPVLGPITECQFISTEPVPVLGEISVKPQNLPFTPALHDFETVSRRASSNPLGFPWLD
;
A
#
# COMPACT_ATOMS: atom_id res chain seq x y z
N MET A 1 -2.50 -4.80 -21.21
CA MET A 1 -1.67 -3.61 -20.89
C MET A 1 -2.38 -2.85 -19.79
N LEU A 2 -1.65 -2.34 -18.80
CA LEU A 2 -2.18 -1.42 -17.81
C LEU A 2 -1.95 0.01 -18.27
N THR A 3 -2.87 0.91 -17.92
CA THR A 3 -2.78 2.34 -18.24
C THR A 3 -2.79 3.15 -16.95
N PRO A 4 -2.04 4.28 -16.89
CA PRO A 4 -2.10 5.22 -15.77
C PRO A 4 -3.52 5.65 -15.42
N ARG A 5 -3.79 5.82 -14.12
CA ARG A 5 -5.07 6.34 -13.62
C ARG A 5 -4.86 7.23 -12.41
N GLN A 6 -5.79 8.15 -12.17
CA GLN A 6 -5.79 8.95 -10.96
C GLN A 6 -6.05 8.03 -9.74
N PRO A 7 -5.17 8.01 -8.73
CA PRO A 7 -5.40 7.26 -7.51
C PRO A 7 -6.46 7.93 -6.64
N LEU A 8 -7.14 7.12 -5.82
CA LEU A 8 -7.85 7.61 -4.65
C LEU A 8 -6.88 7.55 -3.47
N ASP A 9 -6.16 8.65 -3.24
CA ASP A 9 -5.12 8.76 -2.23
C ASP A 9 -5.35 9.99 -1.33
N PHE A 10 -5.05 9.85 -0.04
CA PHE A 10 -5.26 10.86 0.98
C PHE A 10 -3.98 11.23 1.73
N SER A 11 -2.82 10.81 1.23
CA SER A 11 -1.53 11.17 1.80
C SER A 11 -1.29 12.67 1.62
N LEU A 12 -0.34 13.19 2.41
CA LEU A 12 0.08 14.58 2.30
C LEU A 12 1.08 14.80 1.15
N ASP A 13 1.66 13.73 0.61
CA ASP A 13 2.67 13.82 -0.43
C ASP A 13 2.06 13.92 -1.83
N GLU A 14 2.74 14.60 -2.75
CA GLU A 14 2.25 14.77 -4.13
C GLU A 14 2.59 13.57 -5.02
N PHE A 15 3.59 12.78 -4.66
CA PHE A 15 4.04 11.65 -5.46
C PHE A 15 2.94 10.57 -5.53
N SER A 16 2.35 10.22 -4.39
CA SER A 16 1.26 9.26 -4.24
C SER A 16 -0.05 9.72 -4.86
N LYS A 17 -0.17 10.98 -5.31
CA LYS A 17 -1.34 11.52 -6.01
C LYS A 17 -1.18 11.55 -7.54
N THR A 18 -0.03 11.12 -8.07
CA THR A 18 0.27 11.15 -9.50
C THR A 18 -0.67 10.23 -10.29
N THR A 19 -1.20 10.68 -11.44
CA THR A 19 -1.85 9.76 -12.39
C THR A 19 -0.82 8.78 -12.93
N ALA A 20 -0.88 7.52 -12.47
CA ALA A 20 0.14 6.52 -12.74
C ALA A 20 -0.41 5.09 -12.61
N ILE A 21 0.41 4.14 -13.04
CA ILE A 21 0.34 2.74 -12.61
C ILE A 21 1.20 2.64 -11.36
N TYR A 22 0.60 2.17 -10.28
CA TYR A 22 1.29 1.94 -9.01
C TYR A 22 1.76 0.50 -8.94
N ALA A 23 3.00 0.30 -8.51
CA ALA A 23 3.61 -1.00 -8.33
C ALA A 23 4.46 -1.03 -7.06
N THR A 24 4.84 -2.23 -6.67
CA THR A 24 5.78 -2.44 -5.59
C THR A 24 6.66 -3.65 -5.87
N GLU A 25 7.84 -3.63 -5.30
CA GLU A 25 8.74 -4.78 -5.19
C GLU A 25 8.37 -5.73 -4.03
N ASP A 26 7.31 -5.42 -3.26
CA ASP A 26 6.85 -6.26 -2.16
C ASP A 26 5.64 -7.12 -2.54
N PRO A 27 5.79 -8.45 -2.70
CA PRO A 27 4.67 -9.35 -2.92
C PRO A 27 3.60 -9.30 -1.82
N THR A 28 3.94 -9.09 -0.54
CA THR A 28 2.94 -9.05 0.54
C THR A 28 2.04 -7.83 0.39
N TRP A 29 2.63 -6.68 0.11
CA TRP A 29 1.90 -5.43 -0.10
C TRP A 29 1.09 -5.46 -1.40
N ALA A 30 1.65 -6.03 -2.48
CA ALA A 30 0.92 -6.27 -3.73
C ALA A 30 -0.31 -7.18 -3.52
N ILE A 31 -0.14 -8.29 -2.78
CA ILE A 31 -1.25 -9.19 -2.42
C ILE A 31 -2.29 -8.44 -1.61
N ALA A 32 -1.89 -7.64 -0.61
CA ALA A 32 -2.82 -6.90 0.24
C ALA A 32 -3.71 -5.93 -0.55
N TYR A 33 -3.16 -5.23 -1.55
CA TYR A 33 -3.95 -4.42 -2.47
C TYR A 33 -4.85 -5.25 -3.39
N ALA A 34 -4.35 -6.38 -3.91
CA ALA A 34 -5.10 -7.24 -4.82
C ALA A 34 -6.33 -7.88 -4.16
N ILE A 35 -6.22 -8.27 -2.88
CA ILE A 35 -7.32 -8.91 -2.14
C ILE A 35 -8.28 -7.90 -1.51
N ARG A 36 -7.95 -6.60 -1.51
CA ARG A 36 -8.80 -5.57 -0.90
C ARG A 36 -10.14 -5.51 -1.63
N SER A 37 -11.22 -5.82 -0.92
CA SER A 37 -12.58 -5.71 -1.48
C SER A 37 -12.90 -4.25 -1.85
N SER A 38 -13.75 -4.06 -2.86
CA SER A 38 -14.35 -2.76 -3.18
C SER A 38 -15.18 -2.18 -2.02
N SER A 39 -15.67 -3.03 -1.11
CA SER A 39 -16.38 -2.63 0.11
C SER A 39 -15.45 -2.19 1.25
N CYS A 40 -14.13 -2.30 1.08
CA CYS A 40 -13.17 -1.89 2.10
C CYS A 40 -13.20 -0.36 2.27
N ARG A 41 -13.81 0.09 3.36
CA ARG A 41 -14.03 1.52 3.63
C ARG A 41 -12.72 2.28 3.86
N ARG A 42 -11.70 1.61 4.42
CA ARG A 42 -10.37 2.18 4.64
C ARG A 42 -9.32 1.09 4.75
N PHE A 43 -8.15 1.36 4.19
CA PHE A 43 -7.00 0.46 4.24
C PHE A 43 -5.77 1.25 4.64
N LEU A 44 -5.29 1.01 5.86
CA LEU A 44 -4.03 1.57 6.34
C LEU A 44 -2.92 0.61 5.96
N ASN A 45 -1.86 1.14 5.38
CA ASN A 45 -0.77 0.32 4.90
C ASN A 45 0.52 1.12 4.90
N ALA A 46 1.63 0.40 5.09
CA ALA A 46 2.97 0.94 4.90
C ALA A 46 3.88 -0.20 4.46
N CYS A 47 4.78 0.09 3.51
CA CYS A 47 5.90 -0.77 3.18
C CYS A 47 7.12 0.12 2.95
N PHE A 48 8.16 -0.05 3.76
CA PHE A 48 9.35 0.80 3.67
C PHE A 48 10.61 0.10 4.18
N TYR A 49 11.74 0.69 3.84
CA TYR A 49 13.03 0.44 4.45
C TYR A 49 13.40 1.60 5.38
N PRO A 50 13.99 1.32 6.56
CA PRO A 50 14.70 2.34 7.30
C PRO A 50 15.89 2.87 6.49
N GLY A 51 16.07 4.19 6.46
CA GLY A 51 17.16 4.86 5.76
C GLY A 51 16.74 5.56 4.47
N ALA A 52 17.68 6.35 3.92
CA ALA A 52 17.50 7.15 2.71
C ALA A 52 17.67 6.34 1.39
N ALA A 53 17.79 5.02 1.48
CA ALA A 53 17.83 4.13 0.33
C ALA A 53 17.13 2.81 0.67
N ALA A 54 16.73 2.07 -0.36
CA ALA A 54 16.21 0.71 -0.18
C ALA A 54 17.32 -0.21 0.35
N GLY A 55 17.04 -0.88 1.45
CA GLY A 55 17.97 -1.78 2.13
C GLY A 55 17.81 -3.24 1.70
N HIS A 56 18.37 -4.14 2.52
CA HIS A 56 18.20 -5.58 2.32
C HIS A 56 16.76 -6.00 2.60
N TRP A 57 16.24 -6.97 1.84
CA TRP A 57 14.87 -7.47 2.01
C TRP A 57 14.47 -7.74 3.48
N ALA A 58 15.39 -8.28 4.28
CA ALA A 58 15.14 -8.59 5.70
C ALA A 58 14.90 -7.36 6.59
N GLU A 59 15.29 -6.16 6.14
CA GLU A 59 15.14 -4.90 6.87
C GLU A 59 13.79 -4.23 6.58
N ARG A 60 13.07 -4.70 5.55
CA ARG A 60 11.80 -4.17 5.13
C ARG A 60 10.77 -4.27 6.26
N ARG A 61 10.03 -3.18 6.46
CA ARG A 61 8.93 -3.07 7.42
C ARG A 61 7.62 -3.01 6.66
N ILE A 62 6.65 -3.81 7.11
CA ILE A 62 5.32 -3.86 6.53
C ILE A 62 4.31 -3.73 7.66
N PHE A 63 3.31 -2.89 7.44
CA PHE A 63 2.13 -2.77 8.27
C PHE A 63 0.89 -2.79 7.38
N LEU A 64 -0.10 -3.60 7.76
CA LEU A 64 -1.37 -3.74 7.04
C LEU A 64 -2.51 -3.73 8.05
N SER A 65 -3.50 -2.87 7.81
CA SER A 65 -4.73 -2.86 8.59
C SER A 65 -5.95 -2.53 7.73
N PHE A 66 -6.97 -3.37 7.79
CA PHE A 66 -8.24 -3.17 7.08
C PHE A 66 -9.31 -2.67 8.03
N ALA A 67 -10.13 -1.72 7.57
CA ALA A 67 -11.34 -1.36 8.28
C ALA A 67 -12.24 -2.60 8.37
N SER A 68 -12.58 -2.98 9.59
CA SER A 68 -13.47 -4.12 9.82
C SER A 68 -14.85 -3.87 9.21
N THR A 69 -15.46 -4.94 8.71
CA THR A 69 -16.89 -4.99 8.37
C THR A 69 -17.74 -4.98 9.64
N GLU A 70 -19.05 -4.78 9.53
CA GLU A 70 -19.97 -4.75 10.69
C GLU A 70 -19.95 -6.05 11.51
N ASP A 71 -19.65 -7.18 10.88
CA ASP A 71 -19.45 -8.50 11.50
C ASP A 71 -18.00 -8.75 11.98
N GLY A 72 -17.15 -7.72 11.99
CA GLY A 72 -15.80 -7.77 12.53
C GLY A 72 -14.79 -8.52 11.66
N GLN A 73 -15.06 -8.68 10.37
CA GLN A 73 -14.17 -9.37 9.43
C GLN A 73 -13.33 -8.41 8.59
N ALA A 74 -12.27 -8.94 7.96
CA ALA A 74 -11.52 -8.20 6.95
C ALA A 74 -12.34 -8.14 5.64
N PRO A 75 -12.59 -6.95 5.04
CA PRO A 75 -13.26 -6.81 3.75
C PRO A 75 -12.31 -7.22 2.61
N THR A 76 -12.10 -8.52 2.45
CA THR A 76 -11.17 -9.09 1.47
C THR A 76 -11.84 -10.12 0.57
N ASN A 77 -11.38 -10.20 -0.67
CA ASN A 77 -11.82 -11.15 -1.70
C ASN A 77 -10.60 -11.72 -2.43
N ALA A 78 -10.79 -12.76 -3.24
CA ALA A 78 -9.75 -13.16 -4.19
C ALA A 78 -9.51 -12.04 -5.21
N GLY A 79 -8.28 -11.95 -5.72
CA GLY A 79 -7.87 -10.95 -6.69
C GLY A 79 -6.68 -11.41 -7.52
N SER A 80 -6.05 -10.48 -8.22
CA SER A 80 -4.91 -10.75 -9.10
C SER A 80 -3.75 -9.81 -8.83
N VAL A 81 -2.53 -10.35 -8.82
CA VAL A 81 -1.28 -9.60 -8.86
C VAL A 81 -0.71 -9.69 -10.27
N TYR A 82 -0.37 -8.54 -10.85
CA TYR A 82 0.24 -8.47 -12.16
C TYR A 82 1.76 -8.31 -12.05
N VAL A 83 2.49 -9.11 -12.83
CA VAL A 83 3.94 -8.98 -12.98
C VAL A 83 4.22 -8.03 -14.14
N LEU A 84 5.00 -6.98 -13.87
CA LEU A 84 5.26 -5.88 -14.79
C LEU A 84 6.77 -5.73 -15.04
N PRO A 85 7.21 -5.28 -16.23
CA PRO A 85 8.60 -4.90 -16.44
C PRO A 85 8.94 -3.65 -15.61
N SER A 86 10.10 -3.61 -14.98
CA SER A 86 10.51 -2.52 -14.08
C SER A 86 10.98 -1.26 -14.80
N LYS A 87 11.29 -1.33 -16.10
CA LYS A 87 12.02 -0.28 -16.85
C LYS A 87 11.39 1.12 -16.76
N SER A 88 10.06 1.22 -16.80
CA SER A 88 9.34 2.49 -16.82
C SER A 88 8.89 2.94 -15.41
N PHE A 89 9.32 2.24 -14.36
CA PHE A 89 8.95 2.54 -12.99
C PHE A 89 10.01 3.34 -12.27
N THR A 90 9.57 4.37 -11.56
CA THR A 90 10.39 5.19 -10.68
C THR A 90 9.93 4.99 -9.24
N ARG A 91 10.86 4.74 -8.33
CA ARG A 91 10.54 4.64 -6.90
C ARG A 91 10.15 6.01 -6.34
N MET A 92 9.25 6.02 -5.37
CA MET A 92 9.05 7.16 -4.49
C MET A 92 10.38 7.62 -3.88
N PRO A 93 10.70 8.93 -3.93
CA PRO A 93 11.85 9.46 -3.21
C PRO A 93 11.77 9.18 -1.71
N SER A 94 12.91 8.92 -1.07
CA SER A 94 12.98 8.81 0.39
C SER A 94 12.58 10.12 1.05
N TYR A 95 12.03 10.04 2.26
CA TYR A 95 11.71 11.21 3.08
C TYR A 95 12.00 10.93 4.56
N THR A 96 11.97 11.98 5.37
CA THR A 96 12.13 11.85 6.83
C THR A 96 10.75 11.81 7.47
N ASP A 97 10.40 10.65 8.00
CA ASP A 97 9.25 10.49 8.88
C ASP A 97 9.54 11.14 10.25
N PRO A 98 8.57 11.84 10.87
CA PRO A 98 8.78 12.55 12.13
C PRO A 98 9.12 11.65 13.32
N VAL A 99 8.77 10.36 13.28
CA VAL A 99 8.99 9.40 14.38
C VAL A 99 10.09 8.40 14.01
N LEU A 100 10.08 7.90 12.79
CA LEU A 100 10.98 6.82 12.33
C LEU A 100 12.29 7.35 11.76
N GLY A 101 12.39 8.65 11.46
CA GLY A 101 13.53 9.24 10.76
C GLY A 101 13.49 8.94 9.26
N PRO A 102 14.65 8.90 8.57
CA PRO A 102 14.70 8.65 7.13
C PRO A 102 14.11 7.29 6.78
N ILE A 103 13.21 7.26 5.79
CA ILE A 103 12.63 6.03 5.25
C ILE A 103 12.56 6.06 3.72
N THR A 104 12.57 4.88 3.12
CA THR A 104 12.41 4.67 1.67
C THR A 104 11.25 3.72 1.43
N GLU A 105 10.16 4.21 0.85
CA GLU A 105 8.99 3.38 0.58
C GLU A 105 9.21 2.36 -0.53
N CYS A 106 8.46 1.26 -0.45
CA CYS A 106 8.42 0.22 -1.48
C CYS A 106 7.58 0.63 -2.71
N GLN A 107 7.09 1.88 -2.76
CA GLN A 107 6.19 2.38 -3.80
C GLN A 107 6.96 2.74 -5.07
N PHE A 108 6.45 2.29 -6.21
CA PHE A 108 6.89 2.68 -7.52
C PHE A 108 5.72 3.17 -8.35
N ILE A 109 5.99 4.12 -9.25
CA ILE A 109 5.00 4.60 -10.23
C ILE A 109 5.54 4.52 -11.65
N SER A 110 4.65 4.29 -12.61
CA SER A 110 4.90 4.53 -14.03
C SER A 110 3.81 5.42 -14.61
N THR A 111 4.19 6.52 -15.25
CA THR A 111 3.26 7.45 -15.92
C THR A 111 3.00 7.06 -17.38
N GLU A 112 3.55 5.93 -17.82
CA GLU A 112 3.37 5.38 -19.17
C GLU A 112 2.53 4.09 -19.10
N PRO A 113 1.86 3.69 -20.20
CA PRO A 113 1.25 2.37 -20.28
C PRO A 113 2.29 1.25 -20.18
N VAL A 114 1.95 0.16 -19.48
CA VAL A 114 2.88 -0.95 -19.19
C VAL A 114 2.28 -2.29 -19.58
N PRO A 115 3.01 -3.16 -20.33
CA PRO A 115 2.52 -4.50 -20.64
C PRO A 115 2.51 -5.38 -19.38
N VAL A 116 1.51 -6.26 -19.31
CA VAL A 116 1.43 -7.28 -18.26
C VAL A 116 2.22 -8.49 -18.73
N LEU A 117 3.24 -8.91 -17.98
CA LEU A 117 4.06 -10.09 -18.30
C LEU A 117 3.43 -11.38 -17.77
N GLY A 118 2.66 -11.26 -16.68
CA GLY A 118 1.96 -12.38 -16.08
C GLY A 118 0.90 -11.90 -15.09
N GLU A 119 -0.05 -12.77 -14.81
CA GLU A 119 -1.12 -12.57 -13.84
C GLU A 119 -1.12 -13.76 -12.87
N ILE A 120 -1.15 -13.47 -11.58
CA ILE A 120 -1.14 -14.47 -10.52
C ILE A 120 -2.41 -14.26 -9.69
N SER A 121 -3.29 -15.27 -9.67
CA SER A 121 -4.45 -15.26 -8.80
C SER A 121 -4.02 -15.42 -7.34
N VAL A 122 -4.56 -14.59 -6.47
CA VAL A 122 -4.26 -14.56 -5.04
C VAL A 122 -5.53 -14.51 -4.21
N LYS A 123 -5.45 -15.06 -3.00
CA LYS A 123 -6.50 -15.07 -1.98
C LYS A 123 -5.92 -14.59 -0.65
N PRO A 124 -6.74 -14.19 0.33
CA PRO A 124 -6.26 -13.69 1.62
C PRO A 124 -5.25 -14.61 2.31
N GLN A 125 -5.41 -15.93 2.15
CA GLN A 125 -4.52 -16.94 2.72
C GLN A 125 -3.11 -16.98 2.09
N ASN A 126 -2.86 -16.22 1.02
CA ASN A 126 -1.52 -16.04 0.46
C ASN A 126 -0.70 -15.00 1.22
N LEU A 127 -1.30 -14.21 2.13
CA LEU A 127 -0.53 -13.33 3.00
C LEU A 127 0.31 -14.15 4.00
N PRO A 128 1.57 -13.75 4.27
CA PRO A 128 2.43 -14.43 5.22
C PRO A 128 2.04 -14.19 6.69
N PHE A 129 1.15 -13.24 6.96
CA PHE A 129 0.61 -12.94 8.28
C PHE A 129 -0.81 -12.38 8.16
N THR A 130 -1.56 -12.44 9.26
CA THR A 130 -2.90 -11.85 9.35
C THR A 130 -2.80 -10.33 9.54
N PRO A 131 -3.35 -9.51 8.63
CA PRO A 131 -3.43 -8.06 8.81
C PRO A 131 -4.22 -7.69 10.06
N ALA A 132 -3.90 -6.53 10.64
CA ALA A 132 -4.70 -5.97 11.72
C ALA A 132 -6.09 -5.54 11.20
N LEU A 133 -7.04 -5.41 12.13
CA LEU A 133 -8.34 -4.79 11.87
C LEU A 133 -8.45 -3.49 12.66
N HIS A 134 -9.21 -2.54 12.13
CA HIS A 134 -9.54 -1.31 12.84
C HIS A 134 -11.01 -0.93 12.69
N ASP A 135 -11.48 -0.08 13.60
CA ASP A 135 -12.76 0.60 13.46
C ASP A 135 -12.63 1.79 12.50
N PHE A 136 -13.47 1.82 11.46
CA PHE A 136 -13.42 2.82 10.41
C PHE A 136 -13.63 4.24 10.96
N GLU A 137 -14.63 4.44 11.83
CA GLU A 137 -15.03 5.77 12.30
C GLU A 137 -13.96 6.36 13.21
N THR A 138 -13.43 5.53 14.12
CA THR A 138 -12.36 5.91 15.04
C THR A 138 -11.10 6.34 14.29
N VAL A 139 -10.62 5.50 13.36
CA VAL A 139 -9.43 5.82 12.56
C VAL A 139 -9.66 7.04 11.69
N SER A 140 -10.83 7.17 11.05
CA SER A 140 -11.13 8.32 10.18
C SER A 140 -11.15 9.62 10.97
N ARG A 141 -11.80 9.64 12.15
CA ARG A 141 -11.78 10.80 13.04
C ARG A 141 -10.36 11.18 13.45
N ARG A 142 -9.55 10.20 13.89
CA ARG A 142 -8.16 10.45 14.32
C ARG A 142 -7.27 10.94 13.18
N ALA A 143 -7.39 10.35 12.00
CA ALA A 143 -6.65 10.78 10.81
C ALA A 143 -7.02 12.22 10.41
N SER A 144 -8.30 12.60 10.50
CA SER A 144 -8.71 13.99 10.26
C SER A 144 -8.20 14.96 11.33
N SER A 145 -8.15 14.57 12.60
CA SER A 145 -7.67 15.44 13.68
C SER A 145 -6.14 15.58 13.73
N ASN A 146 -5.40 14.55 13.34
CA ASN A 146 -3.94 14.56 13.28
C ASN A 146 -3.44 13.80 12.04
N PRO A 147 -3.36 14.44 10.87
CA PRO A 147 -2.95 13.79 9.62
C PRO A 147 -1.53 13.21 9.62
N LEU A 148 -0.69 13.56 10.61
CA LEU A 148 0.67 13.03 10.77
C LEU A 148 0.76 11.89 11.80
N GLY A 149 -0.37 11.48 12.39
CA GLY A 149 -0.44 10.50 13.47
C GLY A 149 -0.57 9.04 13.04
N PHE A 150 -0.18 8.68 11.82
CA PHE A 150 -0.27 7.30 11.32
C PHE A 150 0.38 6.33 12.35
N PRO A 151 -0.24 5.17 12.66
CA PRO A 151 -1.41 4.56 12.01
C PRO A 151 -2.77 4.87 12.67
N TRP A 152 -2.84 5.81 13.64
CA TRP A 152 -4.10 6.20 14.30
C TRP A 152 -4.87 5.08 15.00
N LEU A 153 -4.21 3.99 15.39
CA LEU A 153 -4.85 2.87 16.08
C LEU A 153 -5.08 3.10 17.58
N ASP A 154 -4.32 4.02 18.20
CA ASP A 154 -4.38 4.35 19.63
C ASP A 154 -5.17 5.64 19.93
#